data_AF-A0A442BHI8-F1
#
_entry.id   AF-A0A442BHI8-F1
#
_cell.length_a   1.000
_cell.length_b   1.000
_cell.length_c   1.000
_cell.angle_alpha   90.00
_cell.angle_beta   90.00
_cell.angle_gamma   90.00
#
_symmetry.space_group_name_H-M   'P 1'
#
loop_
_entity.id
_entity.type
_entity.pdbx_description
1 polymer ?
#
loop_
_entity_poly.entity_id
_entity_poly.type
_entity_poly.pdbx_seq_one_letter_code
_entity_poly.pdbx_strand_id
1 'polypeptide(L)'
;MRTLLGVAMTIPLCWVSAAYGSGDYDTLADKTLKAFRCAKYAEMADVATQRDRLFQIAMDAGADTLKSMREQSVTEDSITNKNSAAAVVVTVVAKYHQSDDFILGRLFERSSRVALKIFEKGPPDTLGEYQKIARGQFDKEKCDQI
;
A
#
# COMPACT_ATOMS: atom_id res chain seq x y z
N MET A 1 0.39 -48.21 47.85
CA MET A 1 1.08 -47.06 48.49
C MET A 1 1.81 -46.29 47.41
N ARG A 2 1.45 -45.00 47.25
CA ARG A 2 2.13 -43.90 46.53
C ARG A 2 2.54 -44.06 45.04
N THR A 3 1.64 -43.54 44.23
CA THR A 3 1.79 -42.79 42.97
C THR A 3 2.97 -41.82 42.96
N LEU A 4 3.71 -41.75 41.84
CA LEU A 4 4.49 -40.58 41.42
C LEU A 4 4.32 -40.42 39.89
N LEU A 5 3.31 -39.65 39.50
CA LEU A 5 3.22 -39.07 38.15
C LEU A 5 4.15 -37.85 38.11
N GLY A 6 5.20 -37.92 37.30
CA GLY A 6 6.02 -36.76 36.94
C GLY A 6 5.30 -35.95 35.88
N VAL A 7 4.79 -34.76 36.25
CA VAL A 7 4.28 -33.77 35.31
C VAL A 7 5.47 -32.96 34.81
N ALA A 8 5.91 -33.22 33.57
CA ALA A 8 6.86 -32.36 32.87
C ALA A 8 6.13 -31.08 32.45
N MET A 9 6.34 -30.02 33.22
CA MET A 9 5.81 -28.69 32.97
C MET A 9 6.66 -28.03 31.87
N THR A 10 6.30 -28.25 30.61
CA THR A 10 6.91 -27.53 29.47
C THR A 10 6.38 -26.11 29.46
N ILE A 11 7.20 -25.17 29.92
CA ILE A 11 6.97 -23.73 29.82
C ILE A 11 6.89 -23.40 28.32
N PRO A 12 5.77 -22.88 27.79
CA PRO A 12 5.75 -22.39 26.43
C PRO A 12 6.71 -21.19 26.36
N LEU A 13 7.80 -21.38 25.63
CA LEU A 13 8.72 -20.33 25.21
C LEU A 13 7.87 -19.17 24.67
N CYS A 14 7.91 -18.05 25.39
CA CYS A 14 7.37 -16.79 24.95
C CYS A 14 7.81 -16.56 23.50
N TRP A 15 6.83 -16.54 22.61
CA TRP A 15 7.03 -16.05 21.26
C TRP A 15 7.57 -14.64 21.40
N VAL A 16 8.79 -14.45 20.90
CA VAL A 16 9.34 -13.12 20.68
C VAL A 16 8.38 -12.49 19.69
N SER A 17 7.48 -11.63 20.17
CA SER A 17 6.75 -10.72 19.30
C SER A 17 7.82 -9.96 18.53
N ALA A 18 7.97 -10.26 17.24
CA ALA A 18 8.70 -9.39 16.34
C ALA A 18 8.02 -8.03 16.48
N ALA A 19 8.67 -7.10 17.16
CA ALA A 19 8.26 -5.72 17.15
C ALA A 19 8.41 -5.29 15.69
N TYR A 20 7.29 -5.28 14.96
CA TYR A 20 7.25 -4.75 13.60
C TYR A 20 7.76 -3.32 13.68
N GLY A 21 8.94 -3.09 13.12
CA GLY A 21 9.57 -1.79 13.15
C GLY A 21 8.79 -0.84 12.24
N SER A 22 8.90 0.45 12.50
CA SER A 22 8.34 1.51 11.65
C SER A 22 8.73 1.40 10.15
N GLY A 23 9.80 0.65 9.82
CA GLY A 23 10.21 0.34 8.46
C GLY A 23 9.27 -0.61 7.70
N ASP A 24 8.55 -1.50 8.39
CA ASP A 24 7.61 -2.42 7.75
C ASP A 24 6.34 -1.68 7.29
N TYR A 25 5.87 -0.74 8.12
CA TYR A 25 4.71 0.10 7.78
C TYR A 25 4.97 1.01 6.58
N ASP A 26 6.12 1.71 6.55
CA ASP A 26 6.44 2.61 5.43
C ASP A 26 6.62 1.82 4.12
N THR A 27 7.20 0.62 4.20
CA THR A 27 7.34 -0.27 3.04
C THR A 27 5.97 -0.73 2.50
N LEU A 28 5.05 -1.11 3.39
CA LEU A 28 3.69 -1.49 3.00
C LEU A 28 2.90 -0.29 2.43
N ALA A 29 3.04 0.89 3.04
CA ALA A 29 2.42 2.11 2.57
C ALA A 29 2.93 2.51 1.16
N ASP A 30 4.24 2.43 0.93
CA ASP A 30 4.82 2.70 -0.39
C ASP A 30 4.33 1.70 -1.43
N LYS A 31 4.37 0.39 -1.10
CA LYS A 31 3.86 -0.67 -1.98
C LYS A 31 2.40 -0.42 -2.35
N THR A 32 1.55 -0.07 -1.39
CA THR A 32 0.13 0.24 -1.60
C THR A 32 -0.05 1.40 -2.58
N LEU A 33 0.56 2.55 -2.29
CA LEU A 33 0.41 3.75 -3.11
C LEU A 33 1.00 3.58 -4.51
N LYS A 34 2.15 2.91 -4.61
CA LYS A 34 2.81 2.60 -5.86
C LYS A 34 1.99 1.61 -6.71
N ALA A 35 1.47 0.55 -6.10
CA ALA A 35 0.63 -0.43 -6.81
C ALA A 35 -0.65 0.21 -7.36
N PHE A 36 -1.36 1.05 -6.59
CA PHE A 36 -2.52 1.81 -7.12
C PHE A 36 -2.12 2.73 -8.27
N ARG A 37 -0.99 3.44 -8.14
CA ARG A 37 -0.49 4.33 -9.19
C ARG A 37 -0.15 3.55 -10.47
N CYS A 38 0.50 2.40 -10.32
CA CYS A 38 0.84 1.51 -11.42
C CYS A 38 -0.39 0.86 -12.07
N ALA A 39 -1.41 0.50 -11.29
CA ALA A 39 -2.70 0.06 -11.83
C ALA A 39 -3.32 1.15 -12.71
N LYS A 40 -3.22 2.42 -12.30
CA LYS A 40 -3.69 3.54 -13.12
C LYS A 40 -2.88 3.71 -14.41
N TYR A 41 -1.56 3.58 -14.37
CA TYR A 41 -0.75 3.58 -15.60
C TYR A 41 -1.12 2.42 -16.53
N ALA A 42 -1.34 1.22 -16.00
CA ALA A 42 -1.76 0.05 -16.77
C ALA A 42 -3.14 0.25 -17.43
N GLU A 43 -4.09 0.84 -16.69
CA GLU A 43 -5.41 1.21 -17.23
C GLU A 43 -5.26 2.18 -18.41
N MET A 44 -4.47 3.24 -18.24
CA MET A 44 -4.26 4.26 -19.27
C MET A 44 -3.46 3.74 -20.48
N ALA A 45 -2.59 2.76 -20.26
CA ALA A 45 -1.79 2.09 -21.29
C ALA A 45 -2.50 0.90 -21.95
N ASP A 46 -3.77 0.64 -21.60
CA ASP A 46 -4.58 -0.47 -22.11
C ASP A 46 -3.96 -1.86 -21.88
N VAL A 47 -3.40 -2.06 -20.69
CA VAL A 47 -2.78 -3.34 -20.25
C VAL A 47 -3.68 -3.99 -19.19
N ALA A 48 -4.89 -4.38 -19.58
CA ALA A 48 -5.96 -4.79 -18.66
C ALA A 48 -5.53 -5.89 -17.65
N THR A 49 -4.74 -6.88 -18.08
CA THR A 49 -4.26 -7.95 -17.19
C THR A 49 -3.34 -7.42 -16.08
N GLN A 50 -2.48 -6.45 -16.38
CA GLN A 50 -1.63 -5.82 -15.37
C GLN A 50 -2.41 -4.86 -14.48
N ARG A 51 -3.42 -4.16 -15.02
CA ARG A 51 -4.31 -3.30 -14.22
C ARG A 51 -4.94 -4.08 -13.08
N ASP A 52 -5.57 -5.21 -13.38
CA ASP A 52 -6.31 -5.99 -12.38
C ASP A 52 -5.36 -6.62 -11.34
N ARG A 53 -4.23 -7.18 -11.80
CA ARG A 53 -3.17 -7.70 -10.92
C ARG A 53 -2.68 -6.61 -9.94
N LEU A 54 -2.31 -5.44 -10.47
CA LEU A 54 -1.73 -4.37 -9.66
C LEU A 54 -2.76 -3.74 -8.71
N PHE A 55 -4.02 -3.65 -9.15
CA PHE A 55 -5.10 -3.20 -8.28
C PHE A 55 -5.29 -4.17 -7.12
N GLN A 56 -5.29 -5.48 -7.36
CA GLN A 56 -5.38 -6.47 -6.29
C GLN A 56 -4.18 -6.39 -5.33
N ILE A 57 -2.95 -6.28 -5.85
CA ILE A 57 -1.75 -6.09 -5.01
C ILE A 57 -1.89 -4.84 -4.13
N ALA A 58 -2.44 -3.75 -4.66
CA ALA A 58 -2.66 -2.53 -3.91
C ALA A 58 -3.73 -2.70 -2.82
N MET A 59 -4.81 -3.43 -3.09
CA MET A 59 -5.86 -3.73 -2.10
C MET A 59 -5.30 -4.58 -0.96
N ASP A 60 -4.55 -5.65 -1.29
CA ASP A 60 -3.95 -6.55 -0.30
C ASP A 60 -2.92 -5.83 0.56
N ALA A 61 -1.96 -5.15 -0.07
CA ALA A 61 -0.94 -4.37 0.65
C ALA A 61 -1.55 -3.22 1.46
N GLY A 62 -2.63 -2.63 0.97
CA GLY A 62 -3.34 -1.56 1.66
C GLY A 62 -4.06 -2.06 2.90
N ALA A 63 -4.72 -3.21 2.83
CA ALA A 63 -5.32 -3.85 3.99
C ALA A 63 -4.26 -4.17 5.06
N ASP A 64 -3.11 -4.73 4.64
CA ASP A 64 -1.98 -4.99 5.53
C ASP A 64 -1.41 -3.71 6.13
N THR A 65 -1.33 -2.63 5.36
CA THR A 65 -0.89 -1.31 5.82
C THR A 65 -1.80 -0.79 6.93
N LEU A 66 -3.12 -0.81 6.73
CA LEU A 66 -4.10 -0.31 7.70
C LEU A 66 -4.13 -1.16 8.98
N LYS A 67 -3.99 -2.48 8.83
CA LYS A 67 -3.83 -3.40 9.96
C LYS A 67 -2.56 -3.07 10.75
N SER A 68 -1.42 -2.98 10.07
CA SER A 68 -0.12 -2.65 10.68
C SER A 68 -0.14 -1.30 11.39
N MET A 69 -0.79 -0.29 10.80
CA MET A 69 -0.95 1.03 11.41
C MET A 69 -1.67 0.96 12.76
N ARG A 70 -2.76 0.17 12.85
CA ARG A 70 -3.51 -0.01 14.09
C ARG A 70 -2.72 -0.81 15.12
N GLU A 71 -2.09 -1.90 14.71
CA GLU A 71 -1.31 -2.78 15.59
C GLU A 71 -0.11 -2.06 16.21
N GLN A 72 0.56 -1.20 15.45
CA GLN A 72 1.71 -0.42 15.91
C GLN A 72 1.32 0.95 16.48
N SER A 73 0.02 1.28 16.54
CA SER A 73 -0.47 2.59 16.98
C SER A 73 0.21 3.78 16.27
N VAL A 74 0.39 3.66 14.95
CA VAL A 74 1.02 4.70 14.13
C VAL A 74 0.07 5.90 14.01
N THR A 75 0.53 7.06 14.47
CA THR A 75 -0.20 8.34 14.46
C THR A 75 0.54 9.39 13.63
N GLU A 76 -0.08 10.54 13.37
CA GLU A 76 0.59 11.64 12.64
C GLU A 76 1.89 12.09 13.31
N ASP A 77 1.94 12.07 14.64
CA ASP A 77 3.11 12.46 15.44
C ASP A 77 4.26 11.45 15.32
N SER A 78 3.96 10.19 15.02
CA SER A 78 4.98 9.14 14.81
C SER A 78 5.71 9.27 13.46
N ILE A 79 5.17 10.06 12.53
CA ILE A 79 5.74 10.25 11.19
C ILE A 79 6.72 11.43 11.18
N THR A 80 8.01 11.12 11.09
CA THR A 80 9.10 12.11 11.00
C THR A 80 9.21 12.73 9.60
N ASN A 81 9.09 11.94 8.54
CA ASN A 81 9.10 12.41 7.15
C ASN A 81 7.66 12.64 6.65
N LYS A 82 7.21 13.89 6.64
CA LYS A 82 5.85 14.27 6.19
C LYS A 82 5.60 14.09 4.68
N ASN A 83 6.64 13.78 3.90
CA ASN A 83 6.54 13.47 2.46
C ASN A 83 6.57 11.97 2.17
N SER A 84 6.64 11.10 3.19
CA SER A 84 6.65 9.65 3.04
C SER A 84 5.30 9.08 2.61
N ALA A 85 5.30 7.84 2.10
CA ALA A 85 4.08 7.09 1.83
C ALA A 85 3.29 6.86 3.12
N ALA A 86 3.98 6.53 4.21
CA ALA A 86 3.41 6.44 5.55
C ALA A 86 2.64 7.70 5.94
N ALA A 87 3.23 8.90 5.75
CA ALA A 87 2.57 10.18 6.04
C ALA A 87 1.23 10.31 5.30
N VAL A 88 1.23 9.97 4.01
CA VAL A 88 0.03 10.04 3.17
C VAL A 88 -1.08 9.15 3.72
N VAL A 89 -0.77 7.90 4.06
CA VAL A 89 -1.76 6.95 4.58
C VAL A 89 -2.32 7.43 5.92
N VAL A 90 -1.44 7.83 6.85
CA VAL A 90 -1.87 8.31 8.18
C VAL A 90 -2.77 9.53 8.04
N THR A 91 -2.41 10.52 7.21
CA THR A 91 -3.24 11.72 7.00
C THR A 91 -4.59 11.39 6.38
N VAL A 92 -4.67 10.41 5.48
CA VAL A 92 -5.97 9.98 4.92
C VAL A 92 -6.82 9.33 6.00
N VAL A 93 -6.25 8.45 6.83
CA VAL A 93 -6.98 7.83 7.94
C VAL A 93 -7.47 8.87 8.95
N ALA A 94 -6.59 9.75 9.39
CA ALA A 94 -6.88 10.82 10.34
C ALA A 94 -7.94 11.81 9.81
N LYS A 95 -8.02 12.01 8.50
CA LYS A 95 -9.01 12.92 7.91
C LYS A 95 -10.41 12.33 7.84
N TYR A 96 -10.55 11.04 7.56
CA TYR A 96 -11.85 10.47 7.17
C TYR A 96 -12.51 9.62 8.26
N HIS A 97 -11.76 8.97 9.15
CA HIS A 97 -12.32 8.13 10.23
C HIS A 97 -13.45 7.17 9.76
N GLN A 98 -13.34 6.63 8.54
CA GLN A 98 -14.31 5.72 7.92
C GLN A 98 -13.79 4.28 7.88
N SER A 99 -14.55 3.37 7.27
CA SER A 99 -14.15 1.99 7.02
C SER A 99 -12.86 1.87 6.19
N ASP A 100 -12.18 0.72 6.31
CA ASP A 100 -10.96 0.43 5.56
C ASP A 100 -11.17 0.54 4.05
N ASP A 101 -12.29 0.03 3.51
CA ASP A 101 -12.63 0.15 2.09
C ASP A 101 -12.73 1.61 1.62
N PHE A 102 -13.32 2.47 2.45
CA PHE A 102 -13.40 3.90 2.14
C PHE A 102 -12.01 4.52 2.11
N ILE A 103 -11.17 4.22 3.11
CA ILE A 103 -9.78 4.69 3.17
C ILE A 103 -8.99 4.24 1.94
N LEU A 104 -9.07 2.96 1.57
CA LEU A 104 -8.42 2.40 0.38
C LEU A 104 -8.90 3.12 -0.90
N GLY A 105 -10.20 3.40 -1.02
CA GLY A 105 -10.74 4.20 -2.11
C GLY A 105 -10.12 5.61 -2.18
N ARG A 106 -9.93 6.28 -1.04
CA ARG A 106 -9.27 7.60 -0.98
C ARG A 106 -7.79 7.54 -1.34
N LEU A 107 -7.09 6.47 -0.97
CA LEU A 107 -5.70 6.23 -1.37
C LEU A 107 -5.60 5.98 -2.88
N PHE A 108 -6.48 5.15 -3.44
CA PHE A 108 -6.57 4.92 -4.88
C PHE A 108 -6.81 6.22 -5.65
N GLU A 109 -7.79 7.04 -5.24
CA GLU A 109 -8.05 8.33 -5.86
C GLU A 109 -6.81 9.25 -5.84
N ARG A 110 -6.11 9.28 -4.70
CA ARG A 110 -4.92 10.11 -4.54
C ARG A 110 -3.80 9.63 -5.45
N SER A 111 -3.52 8.33 -5.49
CA SER A 111 -2.53 7.74 -6.41
C SER A 111 -2.92 7.96 -7.87
N SER A 112 -4.20 7.89 -8.21
CA SER A 112 -4.71 8.15 -9.55
C SER A 112 -4.48 9.61 -9.97
N ARG A 113 -4.71 10.57 -9.07
CA ARG A 113 -4.39 11.98 -9.34
C ARG A 113 -2.89 12.19 -9.60
N VAL A 114 -2.02 11.49 -8.85
CA VAL A 114 -0.57 11.51 -9.10
C VAL A 114 -0.24 10.92 -10.47
N ALA A 115 -0.86 9.78 -10.83
CA ALA A 115 -0.66 9.17 -12.13
C ALA A 115 -1.05 10.11 -13.29
N LEU A 116 -2.18 10.79 -13.16
CA LEU A 116 -2.70 11.70 -14.19
C LEU A 116 -1.85 12.95 -14.38
N LYS A 117 -0.93 13.27 -13.45
CA LYS A 117 -0.03 14.43 -13.60
C LYS A 117 0.89 14.35 -14.81
N ILE A 118 1.09 13.15 -15.37
CA ILE A 118 1.86 12.99 -16.61
C ILE A 118 1.26 13.77 -17.79
N PHE A 119 -0.02 14.17 -17.70
CA PHE A 119 -0.74 14.94 -18.71
C PHE A 119 -1.01 16.40 -18.28
N GLU A 120 -0.42 16.91 -17.19
CA GLU A 120 -0.65 18.29 -16.71
C GLU A 120 -0.24 19.37 -17.74
N LYS A 121 0.65 19.04 -18.69
CA LYS A 121 1.10 19.96 -19.75
C LYS A 121 0.14 20.06 -20.94
N GLY A 122 -0.94 19.28 -20.95
CA GLY A 122 -1.92 19.21 -22.03
C GLY A 122 -2.27 17.76 -22.36
N PRO A 123 -3.54 17.47 -22.68
CA PRO A 123 -3.93 16.13 -23.12
C PRO A 123 -3.28 15.83 -24.48
N PRO A 124 -2.87 14.58 -24.74
CA PRO A 124 -2.43 14.13 -26.05
C PRO A 124 -3.53 14.27 -27.10
N ASP A 125 -3.16 14.52 -28.35
CA ASP A 125 -4.11 14.75 -29.45
C ASP A 125 -4.79 13.46 -29.92
N THR A 126 -4.22 12.30 -29.56
CA THR A 126 -4.73 10.99 -29.95
C THR A 126 -4.72 10.00 -28.80
N LEU A 127 -5.65 9.03 -28.86
CA LEU A 127 -5.67 7.90 -27.92
C LEU A 127 -4.36 7.10 -27.93
N GLY A 128 -3.75 6.91 -29.12
CA GLY A 128 -2.48 6.18 -29.24
C GLY A 128 -1.32 6.88 -28.54
N GLU A 129 -1.26 8.22 -28.60
CA GLU A 129 -0.25 9.00 -27.88
C GLU A 129 -0.49 8.95 -26.35
N TYR A 130 -1.75 9.00 -25.94
CA TYR A 130 -2.14 8.82 -24.54
C TYR A 130 -1.65 7.48 -23.98
N GLN A 131 -1.95 6.38 -24.68
CA GLN A 131 -1.52 5.04 -24.30
C GLN A 131 0.01 4.92 -24.30
N LYS A 132 0.71 5.53 -25.28
CA LYS A 132 2.17 5.53 -25.36
C LYS A 132 2.82 6.23 -24.17
N ILE A 133 2.34 7.40 -23.78
CA ILE A 133 2.86 8.15 -22.63
C ILE A 133 2.61 7.36 -21.34
N ALA A 134 1.39 6.85 -21.16
CA ALA A 134 1.06 6.02 -20.00
C ALA A 134 1.93 4.77 -19.93
N ARG A 135 2.19 4.10 -21.07
CA ARG A 135 3.07 2.94 -21.15
C ARG A 135 4.51 3.29 -20.79
N GLY A 136 5.02 4.40 -21.31
CA GLY A 136 6.36 4.89 -20.97
C GLY A 136 6.50 5.13 -19.46
N GLN A 137 5.47 5.65 -18.79
CA GLN A 137 5.50 5.82 -17.34
C GLN A 137 5.35 4.50 -16.58
N PHE A 138 4.53 3.57 -17.07
CA PHE A 138 4.42 2.20 -16.52
C PHE A 138 5.79 1.50 -16.50
N ASP A 139 6.51 1.55 -17.63
CA ASP A 139 7.82 0.93 -17.76
C ASP A 139 8.88 1.65 -16.90
N LYS A 140 8.85 3.00 -16.87
CA LYS A 140 9.77 3.82 -16.06
C LYS A 140 9.65 3.55 -14.56
N GLU A 141 8.43 3.36 -14.05
CA GLU A 141 8.18 3.08 -12.63
C GLU A 141 8.40 1.59 -12.26
N LYS A 142 8.73 0.76 -13.27
CA LYS A 142 8.92 -0.70 -13.14
C LYS A 142 7.68 -1.37 -12.55
N CYS A 143 6.50 -1.00 -13.08
CA CYS A 143 5.22 -1.47 -12.55
C CYS A 143 5.01 -2.97 -12.70
N ASP A 144 5.71 -3.63 -13.62
CA ASP A 144 5.70 -5.08 -13.81
C ASP A 144 6.36 -5.85 -12.64
N GLN A 145 7.28 -5.21 -11.92
CA GLN A 145 8.11 -5.78 -10.85
C GLN A 145 7.54 -5.61 -9.43
N ILE A 146 6.34 -5.03 -9.30
CA ILE A 146 5.62 -4.88 -8.02
C ILE A 146 4.93 -6.20 -7.64
#